data_AF-A0A6P2C2E7-F1
#
_entry.id   AF-A0A6P2C2E7-F1
#
_cell.length_a   1.000
_cell.length_b   1.000
_cell.length_c   1.000
_cell.angle_alpha   90.00
_cell.angle_beta   90.00
_cell.angle_gamma   90.00
#
_symmetry.space_group_name_H-M   'P 1'
#
loop_
_entity.id
_entity.type
_entity.pdbx_description
1 polymer ?
#
loop_
_entity_poly.entity_id
_entity_poly.type
_entity_poly.pdbx_seq_one_letter_code
_entity_poly.pdbx_strand_id
1 'polypeptide(L)'
;MVAGRFKDDGFSAYKEIARDDFVRLISAIEAGELDVVIVRDVDRLTRNLTDWNRFEKACVRHGVLLSPYTGGDLDLSTPEGAYYGGMETLRAKRESAVKSARVREAKERQARAGKRSGGGALWFGYVRVYANPDEPVARKRVILREELHPVNAPALRDAAERVLRARPWDTGEQVGEPEDIEAIDSMDAARVLEGWWPGPSEEELAADEELREMFGPFGERFPGLAPAVEEELDPELMRRAVFQYTRDARIGLVPAARPADILPRIGWAGACNNRTASELAVVLRSWEDRFGARLLEVGYADIRLVVSRPPQTLQAAQRIAAEHMAFSDEAHKGPTWIPEIARAIVNNPFWDFWWD
;
A
#
# COMPACT_ATOMS: atom_id res chain seq x y z
N MET A 1 27.99 -46.94 16.13
CA MET A 1 28.75 -46.54 14.91
C MET A 1 28.07 -45.33 14.31
N VAL A 2 28.80 -44.44 13.62
CA VAL A 2 28.18 -43.31 12.89
C VAL A 2 27.77 -43.80 11.52
N ALA A 3 26.46 -43.83 11.23
CA ALA A 3 25.90 -44.33 9.97
C ALA A 3 26.13 -43.38 8.78
N GLY A 4 26.27 -42.08 9.03
CA GLY A 4 26.56 -41.08 7.99
C GLY A 4 26.68 -39.66 8.55
N ARG A 5 27.15 -38.73 7.70
CA ARG A 5 27.16 -37.29 8.00
C ARG A 5 26.46 -36.56 6.86
N PHE A 6 25.41 -35.81 7.19
CA PHE A 6 24.61 -35.02 6.25
C PHE A 6 24.91 -33.53 6.48
N LYS A 7 25.18 -32.77 5.42
CA LYS A 7 25.57 -31.35 5.52
C LYS A 7 25.01 -30.53 4.36
N ASP A 8 23.99 -29.73 4.64
CA ASP A 8 23.57 -28.64 3.75
C ASP A 8 24.30 -27.34 4.12
N ASP A 9 25.01 -26.73 3.17
CA ASP A 9 25.67 -25.42 3.38
C ASP A 9 24.67 -24.27 3.24
N GLY A 10 24.53 -23.47 4.30
CA GLY A 10 23.61 -22.32 4.33
C GLY A 10 24.23 -21.07 3.70
N PHE A 11 23.81 -20.71 2.48
CA PHE A 11 24.05 -19.38 1.92
C PHE A 11 23.04 -18.36 2.46
N SER A 12 23.50 -17.14 2.73
CA SER A 12 22.72 -16.05 3.36
C SER A 12 21.73 -15.34 2.43
N ALA A 13 21.57 -15.81 1.19
CA ALA A 13 20.71 -15.20 0.19
C ALA A 13 19.40 -15.97 0.05
N TYR A 14 18.31 -15.21 -0.10
CA TYR A 14 16.92 -15.62 -0.29
C TYR A 14 16.73 -16.33 -1.64
N LYS A 15 17.39 -17.47 -1.86
CA LYS A 15 17.15 -18.40 -2.97
C LYS A 15 16.63 -19.71 -2.38
N GLU A 16 15.57 -20.26 -2.98
CA GLU A 16 15.16 -21.64 -2.74
C GLU A 16 16.31 -22.56 -3.15
N ILE A 17 17.02 -23.09 -2.15
CA ILE A 17 18.12 -24.03 -2.36
C ILE A 17 17.55 -25.43 -2.09
N ALA A 18 17.75 -26.34 -3.05
CA ALA A 18 17.46 -27.76 -2.90
C ALA A 18 18.31 -28.34 -1.76
N ARG A 19 17.66 -28.91 -0.75
CA ARG A 19 18.30 -29.52 0.43
C ARG A 19 18.56 -30.99 0.19
N ASP A 20 19.51 -31.28 -0.70
CA ASP A 20 19.75 -32.64 -1.19
C ASP A 20 20.15 -33.60 -0.06
N ASP A 21 20.94 -33.14 0.92
CA ASP A 21 21.36 -33.97 2.05
C ASP A 21 20.27 -34.13 3.12
N PHE A 22 19.36 -33.16 3.26
CA PHE A 22 18.16 -33.33 4.09
C PHE A 22 17.20 -34.37 3.50
N VAL A 23 17.02 -34.38 2.18
CA VAL A 23 16.21 -35.42 1.52
C VAL A 23 16.83 -36.80 1.73
N ARG A 24 18.16 -36.92 1.61
CA ARG A 24 18.88 -38.16 1.90
C ARG A 24 18.74 -38.61 3.35
N LEU A 25 18.75 -37.68 4.30
CA LEU A 25 18.51 -37.97 5.71
C LEU A 25 17.11 -38.59 5.91
N ILE A 26 16.07 -38.00 5.32
CA ILE A 26 14.71 -38.54 5.39
C ILE A 26 14.63 -39.93 4.75
N SER A 27 15.22 -40.12 3.56
CA SER A 27 15.26 -41.45 2.92
C SER A 27 15.95 -42.51 3.77
N ALA A 28 17.04 -42.16 4.46
CA ALA A 28 17.74 -43.09 5.34
C ALA A 28 16.93 -43.45 6.60
N ILE A 29 16.15 -42.51 7.14
CA ILE A 29 15.18 -42.77 8.21
C ILE A 29 14.09 -43.72 7.72
N GLU A 30 13.52 -43.45 6.55
CA GLU A 30 12.44 -44.26 5.96
C GLU A 30 12.91 -45.68 5.60
N ALA A 31 14.18 -45.85 5.22
CA ALA A 31 14.81 -47.14 4.97
C ALA A 31 15.14 -47.93 6.26
N GLY A 32 15.00 -47.31 7.44
CA GLY A 32 15.34 -47.93 8.73
C GLY A 32 16.85 -48.09 8.95
N GLU A 33 17.66 -47.25 8.31
CA GLU A 33 19.13 -47.31 8.41
C GLU A 33 19.69 -46.50 9.59
N LEU A 34 18.82 -45.76 10.30
CA LEU A 34 19.18 -44.81 11.34
C LEU A 34 18.29 -44.98 12.58
N ASP A 35 18.91 -45.10 13.76
CA ASP A 35 18.19 -45.16 15.05
C ASP A 35 18.22 -43.81 15.80
N VAL A 36 19.23 -42.97 15.55
CA VAL A 36 19.45 -41.69 16.24
C VAL A 36 19.98 -40.63 15.28
N VAL A 37 19.38 -39.44 15.29
CA VAL A 37 19.85 -38.26 14.55
C VAL A 37 20.44 -37.25 15.53
N ILE A 38 21.74 -36.98 15.40
CA ILE A 38 22.45 -36.01 16.24
C ILE A 38 22.54 -34.66 15.52
N VAL A 39 22.02 -33.60 16.14
CA VAL A 39 22.05 -32.24 15.57
C VAL A 39 22.75 -31.26 16.50
N ARG A 40 23.41 -30.24 15.96
CA ARG A 40 24.03 -29.20 16.80
C ARG A 40 22.96 -28.31 17.45
N ASP A 41 21.93 -27.99 16.68
CA ASP A 41 20.83 -27.12 17.08
C ASP A 41 19.63 -27.47 16.19
N VAL A 42 18.42 -27.44 16.75
CA VAL A 42 17.17 -27.76 16.03
C VAL A 42 16.91 -26.72 14.93
N ASP A 43 17.31 -25.46 15.15
CA ASP A 43 17.22 -24.38 14.15
C ASP A 43 18.08 -24.63 12.89
N ARG A 44 19.06 -25.54 12.99
CA ARG A 44 19.91 -25.96 11.86
C ARG A 44 19.33 -27.14 11.11
N LEU A 45 18.37 -27.86 11.70
CA LEU A 45 17.71 -29.01 11.09
C LEU A 45 16.60 -28.56 10.13
N THR A 46 15.74 -27.64 10.55
CA THR A 46 14.62 -27.15 9.70
C THR A 46 14.36 -25.65 9.89
N ARG A 47 14.06 -24.93 8.80
CA ARG A 47 13.76 -23.48 8.82
C ARG A 47 12.30 -23.14 8.50
N ASN A 48 11.51 -24.13 8.08
CA ASN A 48 10.09 -23.99 7.76
C ASN A 48 9.26 -25.04 8.55
N LEU A 49 7.95 -24.82 8.64
CA LEU A 49 7.05 -25.76 9.33
C LEU A 49 6.87 -27.07 8.52
N THR A 50 7.01 -26.99 7.20
CA THR A 50 6.77 -28.10 6.27
C THR A 50 7.86 -29.18 6.38
N ASP A 51 9.14 -28.79 6.41
CA ASP A 51 10.27 -29.71 6.58
C ASP A 51 10.27 -30.30 7.99
N TRP A 52 9.89 -29.50 9.01
CA TRP A 52 9.74 -29.98 10.38
C TRP A 52 8.71 -31.10 10.46
N ASN A 53 7.50 -30.86 9.96
CA ASN A 53 6.42 -31.85 9.94
C ASN A 53 6.81 -33.12 9.16
N ARG A 54 7.61 -32.97 8.09
CA ARG A 54 8.11 -34.11 7.32
C ARG A 54 9.12 -34.94 8.11
N PHE A 55 10.04 -34.28 8.82
CA PHE A 55 11.03 -34.93 9.68
C PHE A 55 10.39 -35.61 10.89
N GLU A 56 9.50 -34.91 11.60
CA GLU A 56 8.79 -35.45 12.76
C GLU A 56 8.02 -36.73 12.41
N LYS A 57 7.26 -36.72 11.31
CA LYS A 57 6.53 -37.91 10.84
C LYS A 57 7.45 -39.09 10.52
N ALA A 58 8.60 -38.82 9.90
CA ALA A 58 9.59 -39.86 9.59
C ALA A 58 10.18 -40.46 10.89
N CYS A 59 10.57 -39.62 11.85
CA CYS A 59 11.10 -40.08 13.13
C CYS A 59 10.09 -40.88 13.95
N VAL A 60 8.84 -40.42 14.05
CA VAL A 60 7.77 -41.11 14.80
C VAL A 60 7.44 -42.47 14.18
N ARG A 61 7.39 -42.56 12.84
CA ARG A 61 7.05 -43.80 12.14
C ARG A 61 8.13 -44.87 12.25
N HIS A 62 9.40 -44.46 12.30
CA HIS A 62 10.55 -45.36 12.28
C HIS A 62 11.26 -45.48 13.64
N GLY A 63 10.75 -44.83 14.70
CA GLY A 63 11.29 -44.92 16.05
C GLY A 63 12.65 -44.24 16.24
N VAL A 64 12.93 -43.18 15.47
CA VAL A 64 14.23 -42.51 15.46
C VAL A 64 14.27 -41.37 16.49
N LEU A 65 15.29 -41.37 17.34
CA LEU A 65 15.50 -40.35 18.37
C LEU A 65 16.24 -39.12 17.82
N LEU A 66 15.85 -37.93 18.29
CA LEU A 66 16.56 -36.68 17.97
C LEU A 66 17.43 -36.28 19.17
N SER A 67 18.74 -36.21 18.98
CA SER A 67 19.70 -35.83 20.03
C SER A 67 20.35 -34.48 19.71
N PRO A 68 19.86 -33.36 20.26
CA PRO A 68 20.50 -32.05 20.12
C PRO A 68 21.74 -31.93 21.01
N TYR A 69 22.82 -31.32 20.51
CA TYR A 69 24.09 -31.17 21.22
C TYR A 69 23.97 -30.45 22.58
N THR A 70 22.99 -29.56 22.72
CA THR A 70 22.72 -28.77 23.94
C THR A 70 21.47 -29.20 24.71
N GLY A 71 20.90 -30.38 24.43
CA GLY A 71 19.70 -30.89 25.10
C GLY A 71 19.76 -32.40 25.33
N GLY A 72 18.84 -32.93 26.13
CA GLY A 72 18.68 -34.37 26.29
C GLY A 72 18.12 -35.02 25.01
N ASP A 73 18.21 -36.34 24.92
CA ASP A 73 17.64 -37.11 23.81
C ASP A 73 16.11 -36.92 23.77
N LEU A 74 15.61 -36.46 22.63
CA LEU A 74 14.21 -36.18 22.39
C LEU A 74 13.59 -37.33 21.59
N ASP A 75 12.71 -38.06 22.25
CA ASP A 75 11.79 -38.98 21.60
C ASP A 75 10.57 -38.18 21.10
N LEU A 76 10.52 -37.94 19.80
CA LEU A 76 9.44 -37.20 19.14
C LEU A 76 8.10 -37.97 19.12
N SER A 77 8.09 -39.25 19.49
CA SER A 77 6.84 -40.00 19.69
C SER A 77 6.18 -39.71 21.05
N THR A 78 6.90 -39.05 21.96
CA THR A 78 6.38 -38.66 23.27
C THR A 78 5.71 -37.28 23.22
N PRO A 79 4.70 -37.03 24.08
CA PRO A 79 4.07 -35.72 24.20
C PRO A 79 5.06 -34.57 24.46
N GLU A 80 6.12 -34.82 25.22
CA GLU A 80 7.15 -33.83 25.54
C GLU A 80 8.08 -33.54 24.36
N GLY A 81 8.43 -34.55 23.56
CA GLY A 81 9.25 -34.37 22.36
C GLY A 81 8.54 -33.57 21.27
N ALA A 82 7.25 -33.87 21.04
CA ALA A 82 6.41 -33.12 20.11
C ALA A 82 6.18 -31.66 20.58
N TYR A 83 5.98 -31.45 21.88
CA TYR A 83 5.83 -30.12 22.47
C TYR A 83 7.10 -29.27 22.28
N TYR A 84 8.28 -29.82 22.58
CA TYR A 84 9.55 -29.10 22.49
C TYR A 84 9.89 -28.71 21.04
N GLY A 85 9.66 -29.59 20.07
CA GLY A 85 9.88 -29.31 18.65
C GLY A 85 8.95 -28.24 18.07
N GLY A 86 7.66 -28.25 18.47
CA GLY A 86 6.71 -27.21 18.11
C GLY A 86 7.02 -25.85 18.75
N MET A 87 7.44 -25.86 20.03
CA MET A 87 7.75 -24.65 20.80
C MET A 87 8.95 -23.89 20.24
N GLU A 88 10.05 -24.58 19.90
CA GLU A 88 11.25 -23.92 19.35
C GLU A 88 10.98 -23.32 17.95
N THR A 89 10.19 -24.01 17.12
CA THR A 89 9.80 -23.50 15.79
C THR A 89 8.94 -22.22 15.90
N LEU A 90 8.01 -22.19 16.85
CA LEU A 90 7.19 -20.99 17.14
C LEU A 90 8.03 -19.86 17.73
N ARG A 91 9.03 -20.19 18.55
CA ARG A 91 9.97 -19.22 19.12
C ARG A 91 10.79 -18.53 18.03
N ALA A 92 11.36 -19.27 17.08
CA ALA A 92 12.13 -18.70 15.97
C ALA A 92 11.27 -17.76 15.09
N LYS A 93 10.02 -18.14 14.77
CA LYS A 93 9.08 -17.26 14.06
C LYS A 93 8.77 -15.99 14.84
N ARG A 94 8.53 -16.12 16.16
CA ARG A 94 8.25 -14.99 17.05
C ARG A 94 9.44 -14.02 17.13
N GLU A 95 10.66 -14.51 17.25
CA GLU A 95 11.86 -13.66 17.32
C GLU A 95 12.07 -12.87 16.02
N SER A 96 11.80 -13.49 14.86
CA SER A 96 11.84 -12.80 13.56
C SER A 96 10.76 -11.72 13.44
N ALA A 97 9.51 -12.05 13.81
CA ALA A 97 8.39 -11.10 13.77
C ALA A 97 8.57 -9.92 14.75
N VAL A 98 9.09 -10.19 15.95
CA VAL A 98 9.43 -9.13 16.92
C VAL A 98 10.55 -8.23 16.39
N LYS A 99 11.55 -8.80 15.71
CA LYS A 99 12.63 -8.03 15.10
C LYS A 99 12.12 -7.18 13.93
N SER A 100 11.27 -7.72 13.06
CA SER A 100 10.69 -6.96 11.95
C SER A 100 9.77 -5.84 12.45
N ALA A 101 8.93 -6.11 13.46
CA ALA A 101 8.08 -5.12 14.11
C ALA A 101 8.91 -3.97 14.71
N ARG A 102 9.98 -4.30 15.44
CA ARG A 102 10.90 -3.29 16.00
C ARG A 102 11.59 -2.44 14.93
N VAL A 103 12.01 -3.06 13.82
CA VAL A 103 12.62 -2.32 12.70
C VAL A 103 11.62 -1.38 12.04
N ARG A 104 10.38 -1.84 11.81
CA ARG A 104 9.30 -1.03 11.25
C ARG A 104 8.97 0.16 12.14
N GLU A 105 8.79 -0.09 13.44
CA GLU A 105 8.53 0.95 14.44
C GLU A 105 9.68 1.96 14.53
N ALA A 106 10.94 1.50 14.48
CA ALA A 106 12.11 2.40 14.47
C ALA A 106 12.16 3.28 13.21
N LYS A 107 11.86 2.72 12.03
CA LYS A 107 11.78 3.47 10.77
C LYS A 107 10.64 4.49 10.80
N GLU A 108 9.48 4.12 11.31
CA GLU A 108 8.33 5.01 11.42
C GLU A 108 8.59 6.17 12.38
N ARG A 109 9.23 5.91 13.53
CA ARG A 109 9.67 6.97 14.46
C ARG A 109 10.68 7.92 13.82
N GLN A 110 11.60 7.42 13.00
CA GLN A 110 12.54 8.26 12.25
C GLN A 110 11.80 9.13 11.22
N ALA A 111 10.86 8.56 10.46
CA ALA A 111 10.05 9.29 9.50
C ALA A 111 9.23 10.42 10.15
N ARG A 112 8.52 10.14 11.26
CA ARG A 112 7.75 11.14 12.02
C ARG A 112 8.61 12.27 12.58
N ALA A 113 9.87 11.98 12.92
CA ALA A 113 10.84 12.98 13.38
C ALA A 113 11.52 13.73 12.22
N GLY A 114 11.10 13.53 10.97
CA GLY A 114 11.70 14.12 9.78
C GLY A 114 13.13 13.62 9.49
N LYS A 115 13.52 12.49 10.07
CA LYS A 115 14.84 11.88 9.88
C LYS A 115 14.81 10.94 8.68
N ARG A 116 15.94 10.88 7.96
CA ARG A 116 16.08 10.07 6.75
C ARG A 116 15.81 8.58 7.02
N SER A 117 15.09 7.93 6.10
CA SER A 117 14.98 6.48 6.05
C SER A 117 16.17 5.87 5.29
N GLY A 118 16.72 4.76 5.79
CA GLY A 118 17.74 3.97 5.09
C GLY A 118 19.20 4.42 5.26
N GLY A 119 20.12 3.51 4.95
CA GLY A 119 21.55 3.77 4.77
C GLY A 119 21.88 3.85 3.28
N GLY A 120 22.87 4.65 2.88
CA GLY A 120 23.23 4.78 1.45
C GLY A 120 23.90 6.10 1.09
N ALA A 121 23.75 6.52 -0.17
CA ALA A 121 24.28 7.78 -0.69
C ALA A 121 23.61 8.99 -0.01
N LEU A 122 24.38 10.08 0.14
CA LEU A 122 23.89 11.33 0.71
C LEU A 122 23.00 12.05 -0.30
N TRP A 123 21.81 12.48 0.11
CA TRP A 123 20.90 13.25 -0.75
C TRP A 123 21.43 14.67 -0.96
N PHE A 124 21.15 15.25 -2.13
CA PHE A 124 21.42 16.66 -2.40
C PHE A 124 20.66 17.54 -1.38
N GLY A 125 21.32 18.58 -0.86
CA GLY A 125 20.75 19.42 0.21
C GLY A 125 21.16 19.02 1.63
N TYR A 126 21.92 17.94 1.82
CA TYR A 126 22.43 17.50 3.12
C TYR A 126 23.96 17.46 3.16
N VAL A 127 24.52 17.56 4.37
CA VAL A 127 25.94 17.33 4.69
C VAL A 127 26.07 16.32 5.82
N ARG A 128 27.14 15.52 5.80
CA ARG A 128 27.49 14.61 6.90
C ARG A 128 28.44 15.28 7.86
N VAL A 129 28.08 15.24 9.13
CA VAL A 129 28.98 15.57 10.24
C VAL A 129 29.61 14.26 10.71
N TYR A 130 30.93 14.20 10.69
CA TYR A 130 31.69 13.01 11.11
C TYR A 130 32.24 13.20 12.52
N ALA A 131 32.25 12.14 13.32
CA ALA A 131 32.88 12.15 14.64
C ALA A 131 34.41 12.18 14.56
N ASN A 132 34.98 11.68 13.45
CA ASN A 132 36.41 11.67 13.13
C ASN A 132 36.65 12.29 11.73
N PRO A 133 36.50 13.61 11.59
CA PRO A 133 36.60 14.28 10.28
C PRO A 133 37.97 14.12 9.62
N ASP A 134 39.03 14.01 10.43
CA ASP A 134 40.43 13.90 9.97
C ASP A 134 40.81 12.50 9.49
N GLU A 135 39.93 11.49 9.60
CA GLU A 135 40.21 10.15 9.11
C GLU A 135 40.38 10.17 7.57
N PRO A 136 41.57 9.81 7.05
CA PRO A 136 41.86 9.91 5.63
C PRO A 136 41.11 8.86 4.81
N VAL A 137 40.77 7.71 5.40
CA VAL A 137 40.03 6.65 4.70
C VAL A 137 38.54 6.90 4.86
N ALA A 138 37.87 7.38 3.80
CA ALA A 138 36.46 7.75 3.82
C ALA A 138 35.51 6.68 4.41
N ARG A 139 35.75 5.39 4.14
CA ARG A 139 34.94 4.27 4.70
C ARG A 139 35.10 4.05 6.21
N LYS A 140 36.13 4.62 6.82
CA LYS A 140 36.38 4.56 8.27
C LYS A 140 35.85 5.80 9.01
N ARG A 141 35.31 6.78 8.28
CA ARG A 141 34.66 7.94 8.90
C ARG A 141 33.35 7.51 9.53
N VAL A 142 33.21 7.81 10.81
CA VAL A 142 32.02 7.55 11.61
C VAL A 142 31.08 8.74 11.44
N ILE A 143 29.92 8.49 10.83
CA ILE A 143 28.88 9.51 10.65
C ILE A 143 28.26 9.76 12.02
N LEU A 144 28.39 10.98 12.53
CA LEU A 144 27.76 11.42 13.78
C LEU A 144 26.29 11.77 13.53
N ARG A 145 26.04 12.59 12.51
CA ARG A 145 24.71 13.04 12.10
C ARG A 145 24.75 13.60 10.69
N GLU A 146 23.57 13.84 10.13
CA GLU A 146 23.40 14.59 8.89
C GLU A 146 22.71 15.91 9.22
N GLU A 147 23.16 16.97 8.58
CA GLU A 147 22.62 18.32 8.73
C GLU A 147 22.20 18.84 7.36
N LEU A 148 21.32 19.84 7.35
CA LEU A 148 20.97 20.53 6.12
C LEU A 148 22.17 21.32 5.63
N HIS A 149 22.49 21.17 4.35
CA HIS A 149 23.55 21.95 3.72
C HIS A 149 23.17 23.44 3.77
N PRO A 150 24.01 24.32 4.32
CA PRO A 150 23.63 25.71 4.62
C PRO A 150 23.20 26.53 3.39
N VAL A 151 23.72 26.19 2.20
CA VAL A 151 23.35 26.84 0.93
C VAL A 151 22.30 26.04 0.13
N ASN A 152 22.58 24.77 -0.14
CA ASN A 152 21.70 23.95 -0.99
C ASN A 152 20.32 23.71 -0.38
N ALA A 153 20.19 23.57 0.95
CA ALA A 153 18.88 23.30 1.57
C ALA A 153 17.94 24.53 1.51
N PRO A 154 18.39 25.77 1.80
CA PRO A 154 17.57 26.95 1.54
C PRO A 154 17.24 27.14 0.07
N ALA A 155 18.20 26.96 -0.84
CA ALA A 155 17.95 27.09 -2.28
C ALA A 155 16.94 26.06 -2.80
N LEU A 156 17.02 24.81 -2.34
CA LEU A 156 16.06 23.76 -2.67
C LEU A 156 14.66 24.08 -2.11
N ARG A 157 14.57 24.66 -0.90
CA ARG A 157 13.30 25.09 -0.32
C ARG A 157 12.67 26.27 -1.07
N ASP A 158 13.45 27.29 -1.41
CA ASP A 158 12.99 28.43 -2.21
C ASP A 158 12.57 27.98 -3.62
N ALA A 159 13.35 27.11 -4.27
CA ALA A 159 12.98 26.52 -5.55
C ALA A 159 11.69 25.70 -5.43
N ALA A 160 11.58 24.82 -4.42
CA ALA A 160 10.37 24.04 -4.18
C ALA A 160 9.17 24.95 -3.90
N GLU A 161 9.32 26.00 -3.11
CA GLU A 161 8.25 26.96 -2.83
C GLU A 161 7.79 27.71 -4.09
N ARG A 162 8.73 28.18 -4.91
CA ARG A 162 8.40 28.85 -6.18
C ARG A 162 7.71 27.89 -7.15
N VAL A 163 8.23 26.67 -7.27
CA VAL A 163 7.68 25.64 -8.15
C VAL A 163 6.29 25.20 -7.68
N LEU A 164 6.11 24.92 -6.38
CA LEU A 164 4.84 24.47 -5.83
C LEU A 164 3.77 25.58 -5.75
N ARG A 165 4.16 26.86 -5.66
CA ARG A 165 3.22 27.99 -5.71
C ARG A 165 2.86 28.44 -7.14
N ALA A 166 3.73 28.19 -8.11
CA ALA A 166 3.53 28.55 -9.51
C ALA A 166 2.75 27.44 -10.26
N ARG A 167 3.01 26.17 -9.96
CA ARG A 167 2.36 25.04 -10.63
C ARG A 167 0.94 24.81 -10.10
N PRO A 168 0.03 24.25 -10.92
CA PRO A 168 0.15 24.08 -12.37
C PRO A 168 -0.06 25.40 -13.15
N TRP A 169 -0.72 26.38 -12.55
CA TRP A 169 -1.41 27.45 -13.27
C TRP A 169 -0.50 28.52 -13.91
N ASP A 170 0.58 28.94 -13.26
CA ASP A 170 1.50 29.96 -13.81
C ASP A 170 2.43 29.40 -14.89
N THR A 171 2.69 28.10 -14.83
CA THR A 171 3.57 27.42 -15.79
C THR A 171 2.81 26.88 -16.99
N GLY A 172 1.46 26.90 -16.96
CA GLY A 172 0.61 26.28 -17.98
C GLY A 172 0.71 24.75 -17.99
N GLU A 173 1.25 24.15 -16.93
CA GLU A 173 1.30 22.70 -16.80
C GLU A 173 -0.12 22.17 -16.57
N GLN A 174 -0.41 20.99 -17.12
CA GLN A 174 -1.72 20.35 -16.97
C GLN A 174 -2.91 21.19 -17.49
N VAL A 175 -2.62 22.17 -18.37
CA VAL A 175 -3.61 22.99 -19.08
C VAL A 175 -3.30 22.87 -20.57
N GLY A 176 -4.16 22.17 -21.29
CA GLY A 176 -4.11 21.99 -22.74
C GLY A 176 -5.16 22.83 -23.47
N GLU A 177 -5.41 22.47 -24.72
CA GLU A 177 -6.53 23.03 -25.48
C GLU A 177 -7.87 22.57 -24.89
N PRO A 178 -8.91 23.42 -24.89
CA PRO A 178 -10.25 23.02 -24.48
C PRO A 178 -10.76 21.82 -25.29
N GLU A 179 -11.40 20.87 -24.62
CA GLU A 179 -12.00 19.70 -25.25
C GLU A 179 -13.43 19.97 -25.75
N ASP A 180 -13.93 19.12 -26.65
CA ASP A 180 -15.27 19.22 -27.24
C ASP A 180 -16.37 18.81 -26.24
N ILE A 181 -17.07 19.82 -25.72
CA ILE A 181 -18.14 19.64 -24.74
C ILE A 181 -19.39 18.98 -25.35
N GLU A 182 -19.65 19.17 -26.65
CA GLU A 182 -20.84 18.60 -27.29
C GLU A 182 -20.73 17.07 -27.39
N ALA A 183 -19.51 16.55 -27.54
CA ALA A 183 -19.26 15.11 -27.54
C ALA A 183 -19.68 14.44 -26.21
N ILE A 184 -19.57 15.16 -25.09
CA ILE A 184 -19.90 14.68 -23.73
C ILE A 184 -21.39 14.30 -23.63
N ASP A 185 -22.28 14.97 -24.38
CA ASP A 185 -23.72 14.70 -24.37
C ASP A 185 -24.07 13.29 -24.89
N SER A 186 -23.18 12.68 -25.68
CA SER A 186 -23.36 11.34 -26.24
C SER A 186 -22.77 10.21 -25.39
N MET A 187 -22.08 10.56 -24.30
CA MET A 187 -21.36 9.61 -23.45
C MET A 187 -22.24 9.12 -22.29
N ASP A 188 -22.01 7.87 -21.86
CA ASP A 188 -22.74 7.26 -20.75
C ASP A 188 -21.82 7.06 -19.54
N ALA A 189 -22.17 7.68 -18.41
CA ALA A 189 -21.34 7.63 -17.19
C ALA A 189 -21.16 6.21 -16.64
N ALA A 190 -22.17 5.34 -16.77
CA ALA A 190 -22.08 3.97 -16.31
C ALA A 190 -21.08 3.17 -17.16
N ARG A 191 -21.10 3.37 -18.48
CA ARG A 191 -20.14 2.75 -19.42
C ARG A 191 -18.72 3.25 -19.23
N VAL A 192 -18.54 4.54 -18.98
CA VAL A 192 -17.23 5.13 -18.69
C VAL A 192 -16.66 4.50 -17.41
N LEU A 193 -17.42 4.47 -16.30
CA LEU A 193 -16.97 3.88 -15.05
C LEU A 193 -16.80 2.35 -15.13
N GLU A 194 -17.65 1.65 -15.90
CA GLU A 194 -17.49 0.21 -16.17
C GLU A 194 -16.16 -0.07 -16.90
N GLY A 195 -15.79 0.78 -17.87
CA GLY A 195 -14.51 0.67 -18.58
C GLY A 195 -13.28 1.00 -17.72
N TRP A 196 -13.46 1.73 -16.63
CA TRP A 196 -12.40 2.09 -15.68
C TRP A 196 -12.32 1.19 -14.47
N TRP A 197 -13.27 0.27 -14.33
CA TRP A 197 -13.30 -0.66 -13.22
C TRP A 197 -12.09 -1.58 -13.26
N PRO A 198 -11.25 -1.63 -12.21
CA PRO A 198 -10.03 -2.45 -12.22
C PRO A 198 -10.31 -3.95 -12.29
N GLY A 199 -11.53 -4.39 -11.95
CA GLY A 199 -12.09 -5.70 -12.30
C GLY A 199 -11.21 -6.92 -12.03
N PRO A 200 -10.79 -7.16 -10.76
CA PRO A 200 -10.05 -8.37 -10.42
C PRO A 200 -10.90 -9.60 -10.73
N SER A 201 -10.26 -10.62 -11.32
CA SER A 201 -10.94 -11.87 -11.66
C SER A 201 -11.47 -12.59 -10.42
N GLU A 202 -12.49 -13.43 -10.59
CA GLU A 202 -12.99 -14.27 -9.49
C GLU A 202 -11.90 -15.16 -8.89
N GLU A 203 -10.94 -15.60 -9.70
CA GLU A 203 -9.79 -16.41 -9.25
C GLU A 203 -8.86 -15.60 -8.34
N GLU A 204 -8.54 -14.35 -8.70
CA GLU A 204 -7.73 -13.44 -7.87
C GLU A 204 -8.44 -13.13 -6.55
N LEU A 205 -9.74 -12.82 -6.59
CA LEU A 205 -10.54 -12.56 -5.39
C LEU A 205 -10.68 -13.80 -4.47
N ALA A 206 -10.69 -15.01 -5.05
CA ALA A 206 -10.72 -16.25 -4.29
C ALA A 206 -9.36 -16.59 -3.66
N ALA A 207 -8.26 -16.18 -4.30
CA ALA A 207 -6.90 -16.44 -3.84
C ALA A 207 -6.40 -15.40 -2.82
N ASP A 208 -6.92 -14.17 -2.85
CA ASP A 208 -6.48 -13.06 -2.02
C ASP A 208 -7.63 -12.48 -1.17
N GLU A 209 -7.57 -12.75 0.13
CA GLU A 209 -8.56 -12.27 1.10
C GLU A 209 -8.54 -10.75 1.27
N GLU A 210 -7.36 -10.12 1.21
CA GLU A 210 -7.22 -8.66 1.31
C GLU A 210 -7.87 -8.01 0.08
N LEU A 211 -7.59 -8.52 -1.11
CA LEU A 211 -8.22 -8.07 -2.35
C LEU A 211 -9.75 -8.22 -2.29
N ARG A 212 -10.25 -9.35 -1.77
CA ARG A 212 -11.69 -9.56 -1.58
C ARG A 212 -12.31 -8.54 -0.62
N GLU A 213 -11.61 -8.18 0.44
CA GLU A 213 -12.06 -7.16 1.39
C GLU A 213 -12.02 -5.75 0.77
N MET A 214 -11.01 -5.46 -0.05
CA MET A 214 -10.88 -4.18 -0.75
C MET A 214 -12.08 -3.87 -1.66
N PHE A 215 -12.54 -4.90 -2.39
CA PHE A 215 -13.64 -4.80 -3.36
C PHE A 215 -15.02 -5.07 -2.75
N GLY A 216 -15.08 -5.61 -1.54
CA GLY A 216 -16.33 -5.94 -0.85
C GLY A 216 -17.25 -4.70 -0.67
N PRO A 217 -18.57 -4.82 -0.89
CA PRO A 217 -19.33 -6.04 -1.13
C PRO A 217 -19.41 -6.48 -2.61
N PHE A 218 -18.62 -5.86 -3.48
CA PHE A 218 -18.60 -6.14 -4.92
C PHE A 218 -17.42 -7.06 -5.28
N GLY A 219 -17.17 -7.25 -6.57
CA GLY A 219 -16.12 -8.13 -7.05
C GLY A 219 -15.72 -7.78 -8.48
N GLU A 220 -15.63 -8.79 -9.33
CA GLU A 220 -15.13 -8.66 -10.70
C GLU A 220 -15.83 -7.57 -11.52
N ARG A 221 -17.14 -7.40 -11.36
CA ARG A 221 -17.93 -6.47 -12.19
C ARG A 221 -18.27 -5.19 -11.45
N PHE A 222 -18.21 -4.08 -12.19
CA PHE A 222 -18.70 -2.78 -11.74
C PHE A 222 -20.19 -2.89 -11.33
N PRO A 223 -20.58 -2.44 -10.12
CA PRO A 223 -21.94 -2.61 -9.61
C PRO A 223 -23.00 -1.71 -10.27
N GLY A 224 -22.59 -0.84 -11.20
CA GLY A 224 -23.44 0.18 -11.79
C GLY A 224 -23.54 1.44 -10.94
N LEU A 225 -24.18 2.46 -11.50
CA LEU A 225 -24.36 3.76 -10.82
C LEU A 225 -25.23 3.61 -9.57
N ALA A 226 -24.81 4.25 -8.49
CA ALA A 226 -25.59 4.47 -7.29
C ALA A 226 -26.86 5.28 -7.60
N PRO A 227 -27.98 5.02 -6.90
CA PRO A 227 -29.16 5.86 -7.00
C PRO A 227 -28.88 7.28 -6.50
N ALA A 228 -29.68 8.25 -6.94
CA ALA A 228 -29.61 9.61 -6.44
C ALA A 228 -29.92 9.68 -4.94
N VAL A 229 -29.30 10.65 -4.26
CA VAL A 229 -29.63 11.01 -2.87
C VAL A 229 -30.37 12.33 -2.93
N GLU A 230 -31.59 12.38 -2.39
CA GLU A 230 -32.43 13.58 -2.41
C GLU A 230 -32.24 14.47 -1.19
N GLU A 231 -31.74 13.90 -0.09
CA GLU A 231 -31.60 14.62 1.16
C GLU A 231 -30.38 15.55 1.12
N GLU A 232 -30.66 16.85 1.17
CA GLU A 232 -29.65 17.91 1.17
C GLU A 232 -29.19 18.22 2.59
N LEU A 233 -27.88 18.47 2.74
CA LEU A 233 -27.35 19.02 3.98
C LEU A 233 -27.87 20.44 4.22
N ASP A 234 -27.93 20.85 5.49
CA ASP A 234 -28.28 22.21 5.87
C ASP A 234 -27.39 23.23 5.10
N PRO A 235 -27.98 24.14 4.29
CA PRO A 235 -27.24 25.11 3.51
C PRO A 235 -26.29 25.99 4.34
N GLU A 236 -26.65 26.32 5.58
CA GLU A 236 -25.79 27.14 6.44
C GLU A 236 -24.62 26.32 6.98
N LEU A 237 -24.84 25.06 7.34
CA LEU A 237 -23.77 24.12 7.68
C LEU A 237 -22.80 23.95 6.50
N MET A 238 -23.33 23.78 5.28
CA MET A 238 -22.55 23.69 4.06
C MET A 238 -21.70 24.94 3.82
N ARG A 239 -22.30 26.13 3.94
CA ARG A 239 -21.58 27.40 3.79
C ARG A 239 -20.42 27.51 4.78
N ARG A 240 -20.67 27.17 6.05
CA ARG A 240 -19.65 27.19 7.10
C ARG A 240 -18.55 26.17 6.83
N ALA A 241 -18.91 24.96 6.40
CA ALA A 241 -17.95 23.92 6.05
C ALA A 241 -17.05 24.36 4.89
N VAL A 242 -17.62 24.89 3.80
CA VAL A 242 -16.85 25.41 2.67
C VAL A 242 -15.90 26.53 3.12
N PHE A 243 -16.38 27.50 3.90
CA PHE A 243 -15.53 28.58 4.41
C PHE A 243 -14.37 28.07 5.29
N GLN A 244 -14.61 27.06 6.12
CA GLN A 244 -13.61 26.54 7.07
C GLN A 244 -12.60 25.59 6.42
N TYR A 245 -13.01 24.81 5.43
CA TYR A 245 -12.22 23.69 4.89
C TYR A 245 -11.72 23.89 3.45
N THR A 246 -12.06 25.01 2.81
CA THR A 246 -11.41 25.44 1.56
C THR A 246 -10.02 25.98 1.86
N ARG A 247 -9.04 25.59 1.05
CA ARG A 247 -7.65 26.02 1.21
C ARG A 247 -7.46 27.42 0.63
N ASP A 248 -6.41 28.13 1.06
CA ASP A 248 -6.00 29.36 0.37
C ASP A 248 -5.65 29.02 -1.09
N ALA A 249 -6.44 29.56 -2.02
CA ALA A 249 -6.34 29.25 -3.44
C ALA A 249 -6.60 30.50 -4.30
N ARG A 250 -6.20 30.43 -5.57
CA ARG A 250 -6.55 31.46 -6.56
C ARG A 250 -7.98 31.21 -7.04
N ILE A 251 -8.69 32.30 -7.36
CA ILE A 251 -10.04 32.21 -7.91
C ILE A 251 -9.94 32.15 -9.43
N GLY A 252 -10.41 31.04 -10.03
CA GLY A 252 -10.59 30.89 -11.47
C GLY A 252 -11.99 31.29 -11.91
N LEU A 253 -12.11 32.00 -13.03
CA LEU A 253 -13.38 32.31 -13.67
C LEU A 253 -13.44 31.61 -15.02
N VAL A 254 -14.37 30.66 -15.17
CA VAL A 254 -14.52 29.85 -16.38
C VAL A 254 -15.96 29.97 -16.90
N PRO A 255 -16.17 30.42 -18.15
CA PRO A 255 -17.50 30.44 -18.75
C PRO A 255 -17.92 29.02 -19.13
N ALA A 256 -18.84 28.45 -18.35
CA ALA A 256 -19.43 27.13 -18.58
C ALA A 256 -20.95 27.18 -18.38
N ALA A 257 -21.69 26.46 -19.23
CA ALA A 257 -23.13 26.28 -19.05
C ALA A 257 -23.44 25.39 -17.84
N ARG A 258 -22.49 24.50 -17.51
CA ARG A 258 -22.59 23.53 -16.42
C ARG A 258 -21.29 23.47 -15.62
N PRO A 259 -21.34 23.46 -14.28
CA PRO A 259 -20.15 23.34 -13.43
C PRO A 259 -19.29 22.11 -13.71
N ALA A 260 -19.90 20.97 -14.05
CA ALA A 260 -19.19 19.74 -14.39
C ALA A 260 -18.29 19.86 -15.64
N ASP A 261 -18.53 20.84 -16.51
CA ASP A 261 -17.80 21.03 -17.77
C ASP A 261 -16.52 21.86 -17.60
N ILE A 262 -16.22 22.32 -16.37
CA ILE A 262 -15.08 23.23 -16.14
C ILE A 262 -13.75 22.57 -16.55
N LEU A 263 -13.53 21.29 -16.20
CA LEU A 263 -12.27 20.58 -16.51
C LEU A 263 -11.97 20.53 -18.02
N PRO A 264 -12.87 20.04 -18.89
CA PRO A 264 -12.63 20.06 -20.33
C PRO A 264 -12.59 21.48 -20.91
N ARG A 265 -13.32 22.45 -20.34
CA ARG A 265 -13.29 23.85 -20.80
C ARG A 265 -11.95 24.54 -20.58
N ILE A 266 -11.24 24.19 -19.51
CA ILE A 266 -9.89 24.69 -19.26
C ILE A 266 -8.81 23.78 -19.83
N GLY A 267 -9.18 22.69 -20.51
CA GLY A 267 -8.22 21.70 -21.03
C GLY A 267 -7.42 21.02 -19.90
N TRP A 268 -8.02 20.78 -18.74
CA TRP A 268 -7.29 20.21 -17.60
C TRP A 268 -6.80 18.80 -17.90
N ALA A 269 -5.48 18.60 -17.85
CA ALA A 269 -4.83 17.35 -18.23
C ALA A 269 -4.29 16.55 -17.03
N GLY A 270 -4.69 16.88 -15.80
CA GLY A 270 -4.13 16.26 -14.59
C GLY A 270 -4.36 14.75 -14.44
N ALA A 271 -5.25 14.14 -15.23
CA ALA A 271 -5.46 12.70 -15.30
C ALA A 271 -4.99 12.07 -16.64
N CYS A 272 -4.18 12.78 -17.44
CA CYS A 272 -3.87 12.45 -18.83
C CYS A 272 -3.19 11.09 -19.07
N ASN A 273 -2.59 10.49 -18.04
CA ASN A 273 -2.03 9.15 -18.16
C ASN A 273 -3.09 8.10 -18.44
N ASN A 274 -4.31 8.32 -17.96
CA ASN A 274 -5.36 7.30 -17.94
C ASN A 274 -6.72 7.79 -18.46
N ARG A 275 -6.98 9.11 -18.48
CA ARG A 275 -8.32 9.70 -18.65
C ARG A 275 -8.27 11.03 -19.40
N THR A 276 -9.32 11.34 -20.13
CA THR A 276 -9.56 12.67 -20.72
C THR A 276 -10.43 13.54 -19.80
N ALA A 277 -10.35 14.87 -19.93
CA ALA A 277 -11.17 15.76 -19.13
C ALA A 277 -12.67 15.61 -19.46
N SER A 278 -12.99 15.30 -20.71
CA SER A 278 -14.35 15.02 -21.17
C SER A 278 -14.93 13.77 -20.50
N GLU A 279 -14.20 12.66 -20.44
CA GLU A 279 -14.69 11.45 -19.76
C GLU A 279 -14.90 11.69 -18.26
N LEU A 280 -14.00 12.43 -17.60
CA LEU A 280 -14.19 12.81 -16.19
C LEU A 280 -15.45 13.67 -16.04
N ALA A 281 -15.66 14.63 -16.94
CA ALA A 281 -16.84 15.50 -16.92
C ALA A 281 -18.16 14.72 -17.08
N VAL A 282 -18.20 13.62 -17.85
CA VAL A 282 -19.39 12.74 -17.93
C VAL A 282 -19.78 12.20 -16.55
N VAL A 283 -18.80 11.74 -15.78
CA VAL A 283 -19.03 11.22 -14.41
C VAL A 283 -19.41 12.37 -13.48
N LEU A 284 -18.72 13.52 -13.56
CA LEU A 284 -19.05 14.70 -12.77
C LEU A 284 -20.47 15.22 -13.05
N ARG A 285 -20.94 15.20 -14.30
CA ARG A 285 -22.32 15.52 -14.69
C ARG A 285 -23.31 14.59 -13.98
N SER A 286 -23.02 13.29 -13.99
CA SER A 286 -23.84 12.29 -13.30
C SER A 286 -23.89 12.52 -11.79
N TRP A 287 -22.78 12.87 -11.15
CA TRP A 287 -22.73 13.20 -9.72
C TRP A 287 -23.35 14.55 -9.38
N GLU A 288 -23.28 15.52 -10.28
CA GLU A 288 -23.99 16.79 -10.14
C GLU A 288 -25.51 16.53 -10.08
N ASP A 289 -26.03 15.72 -11.01
CA ASP A 289 -27.46 15.38 -11.05
C ASP A 289 -27.90 14.53 -9.84
N ARG A 290 -27.10 13.53 -9.44
CA ARG A 290 -27.48 12.57 -8.39
C ARG A 290 -27.19 13.03 -6.98
N PHE A 291 -26.17 13.84 -6.77
CA PHE A 291 -25.65 14.19 -5.43
C PHE A 291 -25.41 15.70 -5.25
N GLY A 292 -25.61 16.51 -6.29
CA GLY A 292 -25.29 17.93 -6.23
C GLY A 292 -23.79 18.20 -6.13
N ALA A 293 -22.96 17.30 -6.66
CA ALA A 293 -21.51 17.47 -6.68
C ALA A 293 -21.09 18.63 -7.59
N ARG A 294 -20.24 19.51 -7.09
CA ARG A 294 -19.70 20.66 -7.83
C ARG A 294 -18.20 20.79 -7.58
N LEU A 295 -17.47 21.15 -8.61
CA LEU A 295 -16.04 21.38 -8.53
C LEU A 295 -15.73 22.57 -7.60
N LEU A 296 -14.87 22.34 -6.61
CA LEU A 296 -14.46 23.33 -5.62
C LEU A 296 -12.99 23.73 -5.79
N GLU A 297 -12.09 22.77 -5.90
CA GLU A 297 -10.65 23.00 -6.09
C GLU A 297 -10.14 22.14 -7.25
N VAL A 298 -9.21 22.69 -8.02
CA VAL A 298 -8.46 21.98 -9.08
C VAL A 298 -6.98 22.18 -8.80
N GLY A 299 -6.26 21.08 -8.69
CA GLY A 299 -4.83 21.04 -8.46
C GLY A 299 -4.07 20.58 -9.70
N TYR A 300 -2.85 20.07 -9.47
CA TYR A 300 -1.98 19.57 -10.54
C TYR A 300 -2.53 18.26 -11.12
N ALA A 301 -2.83 17.30 -10.25
CA ALA A 301 -3.39 16.00 -10.59
C ALA A 301 -4.45 15.56 -9.56
N ASP A 302 -5.05 16.54 -8.86
CA ASP A 302 -6.10 16.34 -7.89
C ASP A 302 -7.25 17.30 -8.14
N ILE A 303 -8.46 16.85 -7.80
CA ILE A 303 -9.64 17.71 -7.73
C ILE A 303 -10.35 17.50 -6.40
N ARG A 304 -11.07 18.54 -5.99
CA ARG A 304 -11.98 18.49 -4.85
C ARG A 304 -13.36 18.92 -5.28
N LEU A 305 -14.37 18.13 -4.91
CA LEU A 305 -15.77 18.45 -5.08
C LEU A 305 -16.39 18.86 -3.75
N VAL A 306 -17.36 19.77 -3.81
CA VAL A 306 -18.35 19.98 -2.76
C VAL A 306 -19.66 19.30 -3.16
N VAL A 307 -20.29 18.58 -2.23
CA VAL A 307 -21.47 17.74 -2.49
C VAL A 307 -22.58 18.15 -1.53
N SER A 308 -23.71 18.60 -2.07
CA SER A 308 -24.82 19.07 -1.25
C SER A 308 -25.69 17.94 -0.70
N ARG A 309 -25.74 16.79 -1.39
CA ARG A 309 -26.52 15.60 -1.00
C ARG A 309 -25.61 14.37 -0.83
N PRO A 310 -24.67 14.37 0.14
CA PRO A 310 -23.81 13.22 0.39
C PRO A 310 -24.62 12.04 0.98
N PRO A 311 -24.14 10.79 0.82
CA PRO A 311 -24.82 9.65 1.41
C PRO A 311 -24.84 9.75 2.94
N GLN A 312 -26.00 9.50 3.56
CA GLN A 312 -26.13 9.55 5.02
C GLN A 312 -25.98 8.18 5.71
N THR A 313 -25.97 7.11 4.94
CA THR A 313 -25.81 5.74 5.45
C THR A 313 -24.68 5.02 4.75
N LEU A 314 -24.05 4.07 5.45
CA LEU A 314 -22.99 3.26 4.87
C LEU A 314 -23.46 2.45 3.66
N GLN A 315 -24.71 1.98 3.69
CA GLN A 315 -25.31 1.23 2.58
C GLN A 315 -25.46 2.10 1.33
N ALA A 316 -25.93 3.35 1.48
CA ALA A 316 -26.00 4.30 0.36
C ALA A 316 -24.60 4.66 -0.16
N ALA A 317 -23.60 4.73 0.74
CA ALA A 317 -22.23 5.06 0.40
C ALA A 317 -21.49 3.94 -0.36
N GLN A 318 -21.85 2.66 -0.19
CA GLN A 318 -21.12 1.54 -0.80
C GLN A 318 -21.02 1.63 -2.33
N ARG A 319 -22.11 1.90 -3.03
CA ARG A 319 -22.08 2.02 -4.50
C ARG A 319 -21.35 3.29 -4.96
N ILE A 320 -21.53 4.41 -4.25
CA ILE A 320 -20.80 5.65 -4.54
C ILE A 320 -19.29 5.42 -4.37
N ALA A 321 -18.89 4.67 -3.35
CA ALA A 321 -17.50 4.31 -3.12
C ALA A 321 -16.90 3.44 -4.25
N ALA A 322 -17.70 2.54 -4.84
CA ALA A 322 -17.28 1.79 -6.03
C ALA A 322 -17.09 2.71 -7.25
N GLU A 323 -17.95 3.72 -7.43
CA GLU A 323 -17.75 4.74 -8.48
C GLU A 323 -16.46 5.54 -8.24
N HIS A 324 -16.17 5.94 -7.00
CA HIS A 324 -14.94 6.66 -6.66
C HIS A 324 -13.68 5.82 -6.93
N MET A 325 -13.69 4.54 -6.58
CA MET A 325 -12.59 3.61 -6.86
C MET A 325 -12.33 3.46 -8.37
N ALA A 326 -13.38 3.44 -9.20
CA ALA A 326 -13.21 3.42 -10.66
C ALA A 326 -12.74 4.77 -11.23
N PHE A 327 -13.17 5.87 -10.61
CA PHE A 327 -12.95 7.23 -11.11
C PHE A 327 -11.50 7.72 -10.92
N SER A 328 -10.84 7.34 -9.83
CA SER A 328 -9.52 7.86 -9.45
C SER A 328 -8.58 6.81 -8.90
N ASP A 329 -7.27 7.04 -9.00
CA ASP A 329 -6.25 6.16 -8.41
C ASP A 329 -6.28 6.21 -6.87
N GLU A 330 -6.49 7.40 -6.30
CA GLU A 330 -6.72 7.60 -4.87
C GLU A 330 -7.92 8.50 -4.60
N ALA A 331 -8.77 8.11 -3.65
CA ALA A 331 -9.88 8.93 -3.17
C ALA A 331 -9.66 9.36 -1.71
N HIS A 332 -10.19 10.52 -1.31
CA HIS A 332 -10.23 11.01 0.08
C HIS A 332 -8.89 11.01 0.83
N LYS A 333 -7.79 11.29 0.11
CA LYS A 333 -6.42 11.40 0.64
C LYS A 333 -5.88 10.11 1.26
N GLY A 334 -6.08 8.99 0.59
CA GLY A 334 -5.41 7.73 0.93
C GLY A 334 -6.23 6.45 0.73
N PRO A 335 -7.54 6.37 1.06
CA PRO A 335 -8.28 5.12 0.86
C PRO A 335 -8.53 4.84 -0.62
N THR A 336 -8.12 3.66 -1.06
CA THR A 336 -8.43 3.12 -2.39
C THR A 336 -9.51 2.04 -2.34
N TRP A 337 -9.95 1.64 -1.14
CA TRP A 337 -10.81 0.47 -0.92
C TRP A 337 -12.26 0.87 -0.67
N ILE A 338 -13.21 0.08 -1.17
CA ILE A 338 -14.64 0.41 -1.10
C ILE A 338 -15.13 0.57 0.35
N PRO A 339 -14.84 -0.33 1.31
CA PRO A 339 -15.30 -0.15 2.68
C PRO A 339 -14.72 1.08 3.38
N GLU A 340 -13.53 1.52 2.98
CA GLU A 340 -12.87 2.69 3.56
C GLU A 340 -13.42 3.98 2.97
N ILE A 341 -13.52 4.04 1.63
CA ILE A 341 -14.13 5.14 0.90
C ILE A 341 -15.59 5.32 1.37
N ALA A 342 -16.36 4.24 1.49
CA ALA A 342 -17.75 4.30 1.94
C ALA A 342 -17.87 4.92 3.33
N ARG A 343 -16.97 4.60 4.27
CA ARG A 343 -16.93 5.22 5.59
C ARG A 343 -16.53 6.70 5.52
N ALA A 344 -15.62 7.06 4.62
CA ALA A 344 -15.12 8.42 4.48
C ALA A 344 -16.14 9.41 3.89
N ILE A 345 -17.09 8.93 3.09
CA ILE A 345 -18.07 9.79 2.41
C ILE A 345 -19.41 9.96 3.15
N VAL A 346 -19.68 9.16 4.18
CA VAL A 346 -20.94 9.28 4.93
C VAL A 346 -21.02 10.64 5.62
N ASN A 347 -22.05 11.42 5.29
CA ASN A 347 -22.27 12.80 5.75
C ASN A 347 -21.12 13.77 5.43
N ASN A 348 -20.19 13.39 4.56
CA ASN A 348 -19.05 14.21 4.21
C ASN A 348 -19.33 14.99 2.91
N PRO A 349 -19.39 16.33 2.96
CA PRO A 349 -19.65 17.15 1.79
C PRO A 349 -18.44 17.34 0.88
N PHE A 350 -17.27 16.81 1.22
CA PHE A 350 -16.05 16.97 0.42
C PHE A 350 -15.59 15.65 -0.13
N TRP A 351 -15.47 15.57 -1.46
CA TRP A 351 -14.87 14.43 -2.15
C TRP A 351 -13.56 14.86 -2.79
N ASP A 352 -12.47 14.22 -2.39
CA ASP A 352 -11.12 14.45 -2.92
C ASP A 352 -10.73 13.29 -3.84
N PHE A 353 -10.10 13.60 -4.97
CA PHE A 353 -9.64 12.61 -5.96
C PHE A 353 -8.24 12.97 -6.47
N TRP A 354 -7.41 11.96 -6.73
CA TRP A 354 -6.06 12.12 -7.26
C TRP A 354 -5.74 11.04 -8.31
N TRP A 355 -4.87 11.41 -9.26
CA TRP A 355 -4.36 10.56 -10.34
C TRP A 355 -2.83 10.68 -10.45
N ASP A 356 -2.14 9.59 -10.83
CA ASP A 356 -0.69 9.57 -11.08
C ASP A 356 -0.31 10.09 -12.47
#